data_AF-W2Z9T2-F1
#
_entry.id   AF-W2Z9T2-F1
#
_cell.length_a   1.000
_cell.length_b   1.000
_cell.length_c   1.000
_cell.angle_alpha   90.00
_cell.angle_beta   90.00
_cell.angle_gamma   90.00
#
_symmetry.space_group_name_H-M   'P 1'
#
loop_
_entity.id
_entity.type
_entity.pdbx_description
1 polymer ?
#
loop_
_entity_poly.entity_id
_entity_poly.type
_entity_poly.pdbx_seq_one_letter_code
_entity_poly.pdbx_strand_id
1 'polypeptide(L)'
;MAKKKSKKTASIEGAVDANQTSDGGNNGLKRIARLFTAMQEKGTAWYGREREGIALIEGFQSALLAVREAQAAATIDTVQEKGKKDSVVLAGLAGNAEMDPWLAEDLYQQVQELSGSFEVLLEEMYTLQAEARGIVLAVGGEDEQQIVAIELRPVDYLQMMSQELATFEAEYQHIEALLQLISFETSTDELRTLVISWSTSPFLDPAQSRNFLQRHQLSQQIHA
;
A
#
# COMPACT_ATOMS: atom_id res chain seq x y z
N MET A 1 19.25 -78.16 25.05
CA MET A 1 18.57 -77.50 23.91
C MET A 1 19.24 -76.16 23.62
N ALA A 2 19.12 -75.70 22.38
CA ALA A 2 20.03 -74.77 21.70
C ALA A 2 19.88 -73.27 22.03
N LYS A 3 21.03 -72.60 21.95
CA LYS A 3 21.39 -71.19 21.65
C LYS A 3 20.29 -70.14 21.30
N LYS A 4 20.41 -68.94 21.90
CA LYS A 4 20.42 -67.61 21.21
C LYS A 4 20.79 -66.51 22.23
N LYS A 5 22.03 -66.00 22.22
CA LYS A 5 22.60 -64.81 21.52
C LYS A 5 22.38 -63.46 22.24
N SER A 6 23.51 -62.91 22.69
CA SER A 6 23.83 -61.57 23.20
C SER A 6 23.33 -60.39 22.37
N LYS A 7 23.17 -59.21 23.01
CA LYS A 7 23.95 -58.01 22.65
C LYS A 7 23.97 -56.98 23.79
N LYS A 8 25.19 -56.69 24.27
CA LYS A 8 25.54 -55.55 25.11
C LYS A 8 25.79 -54.37 24.18
N THR A 9 25.15 -53.23 24.42
CA THR A 9 25.52 -51.94 23.81
C THR A 9 25.70 -50.92 24.93
N ALA A 10 26.86 -50.29 24.89
CA ALA A 10 27.29 -49.23 25.77
C ALA A 10 26.41 -47.98 25.58
N SER A 11 25.97 -47.37 26.67
CA SER A 11 25.50 -45.98 26.66
C SER A 11 26.72 -45.08 26.85
N ILE A 12 27.10 -44.41 25.77
CA ILE A 12 27.90 -43.18 25.79
C ILE A 12 26.92 -42.07 25.40
N GLU A 13 26.39 -41.37 26.39
CA GLU A 13 25.87 -40.00 26.28
C GLU A 13 26.20 -39.40 27.66
N GLY A 14 27.25 -38.60 27.82
CA GLY A 14 27.54 -37.41 27.03
C GLY A 14 26.72 -36.28 27.63
N ALA A 15 27.29 -35.63 28.64
CA ALA A 15 26.71 -34.47 29.30
C ALA A 15 26.22 -33.46 28.26
N VAL A 16 24.90 -33.24 28.22
CA VAL A 16 24.33 -32.10 27.53
C VAL A 16 24.26 -31.00 28.56
N ASP A 17 25.21 -30.08 28.45
CA ASP A 17 25.20 -28.80 29.13
C ASP A 17 23.83 -28.15 28.99
N ALA A 18 23.11 -28.08 30.12
CA ALA A 18 21.97 -27.21 30.30
C ALA A 18 22.47 -25.76 30.35
N ASN A 19 22.82 -25.22 29.19
CA ASN A 19 23.08 -23.79 29.03
C ASN A 19 22.84 -23.35 27.58
N GLN A 20 21.61 -23.53 27.09
CA GLN A 20 21.12 -22.83 25.91
C GLN A 20 20.08 -21.78 26.34
N THR A 21 20.62 -20.61 26.68
CA THR A 21 20.09 -19.28 26.38
C THR A 21 18.57 -19.14 26.23
N SER A 22 17.93 -18.65 27.29
CA SER A 22 16.59 -18.04 27.29
C SER A 22 16.50 -16.71 26.51
N ASP A 23 17.37 -16.51 25.50
CA ASP A 23 17.55 -15.25 24.77
C ASP A 23 16.78 -15.23 23.43
N GLY A 24 16.09 -16.33 23.10
CA GLY A 24 15.28 -16.47 21.88
C GLY A 24 13.98 -15.64 21.90
N GLY A 25 13.29 -15.61 23.04
CA GLY A 25 11.99 -14.91 23.17
C GLY A 25 12.10 -13.39 23.02
N ASN A 26 13.09 -12.76 23.67
CA ASN A 26 13.29 -11.32 23.62
C ASN A 26 13.77 -10.84 22.22
N ASN A 27 14.57 -11.66 21.53
CA ASN A 27 14.99 -11.38 20.15
C ASN A 27 13.83 -11.52 19.15
N GLY A 28 12.94 -12.50 19.32
CA GLY A 28 11.73 -12.64 18.51
C GLY A 28 10.79 -11.44 18.65
N LEU A 29 10.56 -10.96 19.88
CA LEU A 29 9.72 -9.80 20.16
C LEU A 29 10.30 -8.50 19.56
N LYS A 30 11.62 -8.26 19.71
CA LYS A 30 12.28 -7.12 19.08
C LYS A 30 12.21 -7.17 17.56
N ARG A 31 12.33 -8.36 16.97
CA ARG A 31 12.27 -8.52 15.51
C ARG A 31 10.87 -8.26 14.96
N ILE A 32 9.82 -8.82 15.58
CA ILE A 32 8.44 -8.59 15.11
C ILE A 32 7.98 -7.14 15.33
N ALA A 33 8.45 -6.49 16.40
CA ALA A 33 8.24 -5.06 16.62
C ALA A 33 8.84 -4.20 15.49
N ARG A 34 10.03 -4.55 14.99
CA ARG A 34 10.63 -3.88 13.82
C ARG A 34 9.85 -4.13 12.54
N LEU A 35 9.35 -5.35 12.34
CA LEU A 35 8.49 -5.65 11.19
C LEU A 35 7.19 -4.84 11.22
N PHE A 36 6.62 -4.63 12.41
CA PHE A 36 5.48 -3.74 12.59
C PHE A 36 5.82 -2.29 12.21
N THR A 37 6.95 -1.74 12.65
CA THR A 37 7.38 -0.40 12.23
C THR A 37 7.56 -0.31 10.72
N ALA A 38 8.18 -1.31 10.09
CA ALA A 38 8.31 -1.37 8.63
C ALA A 38 6.94 -1.40 7.93
N MET A 39 5.95 -2.12 8.47
CA MET A 39 4.57 -2.10 7.95
C MET A 39 3.97 -0.69 7.98
N GLN A 40 4.17 0.05 9.07
CA GLN A 40 3.69 1.43 9.20
C GLN A 40 4.38 2.39 8.20
N GLU A 41 5.67 2.18 7.93
CA GLU A 41 6.39 2.92 6.89
C GLU A 41 5.81 2.66 5.50
N LYS A 42 5.46 1.40 5.19
CA LYS A 42 4.75 1.05 3.94
C LYS A 42 3.38 1.69 3.86
N GLY A 43 2.62 1.73 4.95
CA GLY A 43 1.36 2.47 5.00
C GLY A 43 1.54 3.97 4.76
N THR A 44 2.61 4.57 5.29
CA THR A 44 2.93 5.99 5.02
C THR A 44 3.26 6.21 3.53
N ALA A 45 4.00 5.28 2.93
CA ALA A 45 4.34 5.32 1.51
C ALA A 45 3.12 5.09 0.59
N TRP A 46 2.12 4.32 1.07
CA TRP A 46 0.83 4.15 0.41
C TRP A 46 0.09 5.47 0.28
N TYR A 47 -0.14 6.19 1.39
CA TYR A 47 -0.80 7.51 1.36
C TYR A 47 -0.02 8.54 0.54
N GLY A 48 1.30 8.41 0.46
CA GLY A 48 2.12 9.21 -0.45
C GLY A 48 1.71 9.01 -1.90
N ARG A 49 1.66 7.75 -2.34
CA ARG A 49 1.23 7.37 -3.70
C ARG A 49 -0.22 7.72 -4.00
N GLU A 50 -1.12 7.61 -3.03
CA GLU A 50 -2.52 8.04 -3.24
C GLU A 50 -2.62 9.54 -3.56
N ARG A 51 -1.86 10.38 -2.86
CA ARG A 51 -1.82 11.82 -3.14
C ARG A 51 -1.22 12.11 -4.52
N GLU A 52 -0.16 11.40 -4.89
CA GLU A 52 0.44 11.50 -6.22
C GLU A 52 -0.54 11.05 -7.31
N GLY A 53 -1.26 9.96 -7.09
CA GLY A 53 -2.28 9.45 -8.00
C GLY A 53 -3.44 10.42 -8.21
N ILE A 54 -3.94 11.04 -7.13
CA ILE A 54 -4.95 12.10 -7.22
C ILE A 54 -4.43 13.27 -8.06
N ALA A 55 -3.20 13.74 -7.81
CA ALA A 55 -2.62 14.84 -8.58
C ALA A 55 -2.46 14.51 -10.07
N LEU A 56 -2.11 13.26 -10.40
CA LEU A 56 -2.02 12.79 -11.79
C LEU A 56 -3.39 12.79 -12.48
N ILE A 57 -4.45 12.34 -11.79
CA ILE A 57 -5.82 12.35 -12.32
C ILE A 57 -6.31 13.77 -12.53
N GLU A 58 -6.04 14.69 -11.60
CA GLU A 58 -6.36 16.11 -11.74
C GLU A 58 -5.60 16.78 -12.90
N GLY A 59 -4.32 16.40 -13.09
CA GLY A 59 -3.51 16.80 -14.23
C GLY A 59 -4.10 16.30 -15.55
N PHE A 60 -4.45 15.02 -15.62
CA PHE A 60 -5.09 14.41 -16.78
C PHE A 60 -6.43 15.08 -17.11
N GLN A 61 -7.25 15.35 -16.09
CA GLN A 61 -8.51 16.08 -16.24
C GLN A 61 -8.29 17.48 -16.85
N SER A 62 -7.26 18.20 -16.39
CA SER A 62 -6.92 19.53 -16.90
C SER A 62 -6.45 19.48 -18.35
N ALA A 63 -5.62 18.48 -18.69
CA ALA A 63 -5.15 18.26 -20.05
C ALA A 63 -6.31 17.89 -21.00
N LEU A 64 -7.21 17.00 -20.58
CA LEU A 64 -8.41 16.64 -21.35
C LEU A 64 -9.31 17.85 -21.64
N LEU A 65 -9.51 18.73 -20.66
CA LEU A 65 -10.29 19.96 -20.85
C LEU A 65 -9.66 20.86 -21.91
N ALA A 66 -8.35 21.09 -21.84
CA ALA A 66 -7.63 21.89 -22.83
C ALA A 66 -7.74 21.29 -24.25
N VAL A 67 -7.65 19.95 -24.37
CA VAL A 67 -7.82 19.26 -25.66
C VAL A 67 -9.22 19.46 -26.23
N ARG A 68 -10.26 19.30 -25.40
CA ARG A 68 -11.67 19.45 -25.81
C ARG A 68 -12.00 20.90 -26.18
N GLU A 69 -11.49 21.88 -25.45
CA GLU A 69 -11.67 23.31 -25.76
C GLU A 69 -11.01 23.69 -27.09
N ALA A 70 -9.79 23.19 -27.34
CA ALA A 70 -9.08 23.43 -28.60
C ALA A 70 -9.80 22.80 -29.80
N GLN A 71 -10.31 21.57 -29.65
CA GLN A 71 -11.14 20.92 -30.68
C GLN A 71 -12.41 21.73 -30.97
N ALA A 72 -13.09 22.23 -29.94
CA ALA A 72 -14.28 23.05 -30.11
C ALA A 72 -13.97 24.38 -30.85
N ALA A 73 -12.87 25.05 -30.50
CA ALA A 73 -12.44 26.29 -31.16
C ALA A 73 -12.13 26.07 -32.65
N ALA A 74 -11.39 25.01 -32.99
CA ALA A 74 -11.09 24.67 -34.39
C ALA A 74 -12.35 24.35 -35.20
N THR A 75 -13.37 23.76 -34.57
CA THR A 75 -14.66 23.48 -35.22
C THR A 75 -15.48 24.76 -35.48
N ILE A 76 -15.34 25.78 -34.62
CA ILE A 76 -16.03 27.08 -34.78
C ILE A 76 -15.38 27.91 -35.90
N ASP A 77 -14.05 27.95 -35.96
CA ASP A 77 -13.31 28.67 -37.01
C ASP A 77 -13.62 28.11 -38.42
N THR A 78 -13.72 26.78 -38.54
CA THR A 78 -14.08 26.12 -39.81
C THR A 78 -15.52 26.36 -40.25
N VAL A 79 -16.45 26.66 -39.33
CA VAL A 79 -17.84 27.02 -39.64
C VAL A 79 -17.97 28.51 -40.03
N GLN A 80 -17.15 29.40 -39.47
CA GLN A 80 -17.16 30.83 -39.79
C GLN A 80 -16.44 31.18 -41.11
N GLU A 81 -15.53 30.35 -41.62
CA GLU A 81 -14.87 30.60 -42.92
C GLU A 81 -15.81 30.55 -44.15
N LYS A 82 -17.07 30.12 -44.00
CA LYS A 82 -18.06 30.15 -45.10
C LYS A 82 -18.73 31.51 -45.32
N GLY A 83 -18.42 32.55 -44.54
CA GLY A 83 -18.99 33.87 -44.74
C GLY A 83 -18.23 34.99 -44.04
N LYS A 84 -17.60 35.86 -44.84
CA LYS A 84 -16.89 37.10 -44.50
C LYS A 84 -15.44 36.95 -43.99
N LYS A 85 -14.53 37.20 -44.94
CA LYS A 85 -13.24 37.86 -44.71
C LYS A 85 -13.51 39.17 -43.95
N ASP A 86 -13.26 39.19 -42.64
CA ASP A 86 -12.93 40.39 -41.84
C ASP A 86 -12.70 40.08 -40.34
N SER A 87 -12.53 38.82 -39.90
CA SER A 87 -12.27 38.47 -38.49
C SER A 87 -10.86 37.95 -38.19
N VAL A 88 -9.86 38.23 -39.05
CA VAL A 88 -8.47 37.77 -38.90
C VAL A 88 -7.78 38.32 -37.62
N VAL A 89 -8.42 39.20 -36.86
CA VAL A 89 -7.82 39.88 -35.69
C VAL A 89 -8.26 39.28 -34.34
N LEU A 90 -9.24 38.37 -34.29
CA LEU A 90 -9.70 37.79 -33.00
C LEU A 90 -9.14 36.38 -32.70
N ALA A 91 -8.51 35.72 -33.67
CA ALA A 91 -7.82 34.44 -33.46
C ALA A 91 -6.58 34.55 -32.55
N GLY A 92 -6.09 35.77 -32.30
CA GLY A 92 -4.91 36.03 -31.46
C GLY A 92 -5.20 36.38 -30.00
N LEU A 93 -6.46 36.39 -29.55
CA LEU A 93 -6.84 36.75 -28.17
C LEU A 93 -7.28 35.57 -27.28
N ALA A 94 -7.56 34.40 -27.87
CA ALA A 94 -7.70 33.16 -27.13
C ALA A 94 -6.29 32.59 -26.96
N GLY A 95 -5.76 32.62 -25.74
CA GLY A 95 -4.35 32.40 -25.45
C GLY A 95 -3.73 31.25 -26.21
N ASN A 96 -2.56 31.50 -26.80
CA ASN A 96 -1.62 30.51 -27.33
C ASN A 96 -1.11 29.61 -26.19
N ALA A 97 -1.99 28.83 -25.55
CA ALA A 97 -1.55 27.62 -24.90
C ALA A 97 -1.16 26.71 -26.06
N GLU A 98 0.14 26.61 -26.35
CA GLU A 98 0.69 25.55 -27.17
C GLU A 98 0.12 24.23 -26.62
N MET A 99 -0.88 23.72 -27.33
CA MET A 99 -1.49 22.44 -27.03
C MET A 99 -0.38 21.41 -27.17
N ASP A 100 -0.13 20.65 -26.12
CA ASP A 100 0.67 19.43 -26.21
C ASP A 100 -0.28 18.23 -26.19
N PRO A 101 -0.72 17.73 -27.37
CA PRO A 101 -1.54 16.52 -27.46
C PRO A 101 -0.90 15.31 -26.78
N TRP A 102 0.43 15.31 -26.63
CA TRP A 102 1.18 14.22 -26.00
C TRP A 102 1.08 14.27 -24.48
N LEU A 103 0.84 15.44 -23.88
CA LEU A 103 0.71 15.59 -22.44
C LEU A 103 -0.48 14.78 -21.89
N ALA A 104 -1.63 14.81 -22.57
CA ALA A 104 -2.80 14.05 -22.12
C ALA A 104 -2.57 12.53 -22.21
N GLU A 105 -1.88 12.07 -23.26
CA GLU A 105 -1.51 10.66 -23.44
C GLU A 105 -0.48 10.20 -22.40
N ASP A 106 0.55 11.01 -22.14
CA ASP A 106 1.57 10.72 -21.14
C ASP A 106 0.96 10.65 -19.73
N LEU A 107 0.11 11.61 -19.38
CA LEU A 107 -0.61 11.59 -18.10
C LEU A 107 -1.56 10.40 -17.99
N TYR A 108 -2.24 10.03 -19.08
CA TYR A 108 -3.09 8.84 -19.10
C TYR A 108 -2.27 7.56 -18.86
N GLN A 109 -1.12 7.43 -19.52
CA GLN A 109 -0.21 6.31 -19.33
C GLN A 109 0.29 6.24 -17.88
N GLN A 110 0.69 7.38 -17.30
CA GLN A 110 1.09 7.46 -15.89
C GLN A 110 -0.05 7.05 -14.93
N VAL A 111 -1.30 7.44 -15.22
CA VAL A 111 -2.47 7.03 -14.44
C VAL A 111 -2.68 5.51 -14.52
N GLN A 112 -2.49 4.89 -15.68
CA GLN A 112 -2.60 3.43 -15.83
C GLN A 112 -1.48 2.66 -15.11
N GLU A 113 -0.29 3.25 -14.99
CA GLU A 113 0.85 2.65 -14.29
C GLU A 113 0.75 2.75 -12.75
N LEU A 114 -0.16 3.58 -12.23
CA LEU A 114 -0.35 3.75 -10.77
C LEU A 114 -0.63 2.43 -10.06
N SER A 115 -1.48 1.56 -10.63
CA SER A 115 -1.86 0.28 -10.01
C SER A 115 -0.63 -0.57 -9.67
N GLY A 116 0.31 -0.72 -10.61
CA GLY A 116 1.54 -1.47 -10.40
C GLY A 116 2.40 -0.92 -9.24
N SER A 117 2.37 0.40 -9.02
CA SER A 117 3.09 1.01 -7.90
C SER A 117 2.52 0.65 -6.52
N PHE A 118 1.21 0.40 -6.43
CA PHE A 118 0.52 -0.08 -5.24
C PHE A 118 0.69 -1.60 -5.07
N GLU A 119 0.69 -2.36 -6.16
CA GLU A 119 0.95 -3.80 -6.15
C GLU A 119 2.31 -4.12 -5.53
N VAL A 120 3.36 -3.37 -5.91
CA VAL A 120 4.70 -3.51 -5.31
C VAL A 120 4.68 -3.27 -3.80
N LEU A 121 3.94 -2.26 -3.31
CA LEU A 121 3.80 -2.03 -1.87
C LEU A 121 3.09 -3.19 -1.17
N LEU A 122 2.02 -3.71 -1.77
CA LEU A 122 1.31 -4.87 -1.23
C LEU A 122 2.22 -6.09 -1.12
N GLU A 123 2.99 -6.40 -2.15
CA GLU A 123 3.95 -7.52 -2.13
C GLU A 123 4.97 -7.40 -0.99
N GLU A 124 5.48 -6.18 -0.76
CA GLU A 124 6.37 -5.90 0.37
C GLU A 124 5.66 -6.11 1.71
N MET A 125 4.40 -5.67 1.85
CA MET A 125 3.60 -5.88 3.06
C MET A 125 3.28 -7.37 3.31
N TYR A 126 2.99 -8.14 2.26
CA TYR A 126 2.84 -9.60 2.34
C TYR A 126 4.13 -10.26 2.84
N THR A 127 5.28 -9.81 2.36
CA THR A 127 6.59 -10.33 2.81
C THR A 127 6.81 -10.06 4.30
N LEU A 128 6.50 -8.85 4.77
CA LEU A 128 6.57 -8.49 6.20
C LEU A 128 5.64 -9.36 7.06
N GLN A 129 4.40 -9.59 6.59
CA GLN A 129 3.43 -10.44 7.29
C GLN A 129 3.89 -11.90 7.35
N ALA A 130 4.45 -12.42 6.26
CA ALA A 130 4.97 -13.78 6.20
C ALA A 130 6.15 -13.98 7.15
N GLU A 131 7.07 -13.01 7.23
CA GLU A 131 8.16 -13.01 8.21
C GLU A 131 7.65 -12.96 9.65
N ALA A 132 6.67 -12.10 9.94
CA ALA A 132 6.05 -12.01 11.26
C ALA A 132 5.38 -13.33 11.66
N ARG A 133 4.69 -13.99 10.73
CA ARG A 133 4.09 -15.31 10.93
C ARG A 133 5.16 -16.36 11.25
N GLY A 134 6.30 -16.33 10.56
CA GLY A 134 7.44 -17.19 10.84
C GLY A 134 7.97 -17.04 12.27
N ILE A 135 8.04 -15.79 12.78
CA ILE A 135 8.45 -15.52 14.16
C ILE A 135 7.44 -16.08 15.17
N VAL A 136 6.15 -15.84 14.97
CA VAL A 136 5.10 -16.35 15.88
C VAL A 136 5.08 -17.88 15.93
N LEU A 137 5.21 -18.54 14.79
CA LEU A 137 5.26 -20.01 14.73
C LEU A 137 6.51 -20.58 15.42
N ALA A 138 7.65 -19.88 15.36
CA ALA A 138 8.86 -20.30 16.04
C ALA A 138 8.77 -20.14 17.57
N VAL A 139 7.91 -19.24 18.07
CA VAL A 139 7.69 -18.98 19.50
C VAL A 139 6.63 -19.90 20.12
N GLY A 140 5.80 -20.58 19.31
CA GLY A 140 4.65 -21.38 19.73
C GLY A 140 4.91 -22.68 20.53
N GLY A 141 6.01 -22.74 21.28
CA GLY A 141 6.42 -23.90 22.10
C GLY A 141 6.57 -23.66 23.60
N GLU A 142 6.58 -22.42 24.11
CA GLU A 142 6.89 -22.17 25.53
C GLU A 142 5.95 -21.15 26.18
N ASP A 143 5.25 -21.66 27.20
CA ASP A 143 4.60 -21.02 28.36
C ASP A 143 3.52 -19.93 28.16
N GLU A 144 2.30 -20.29 28.57
CA GLU A 144 1.23 -19.38 28.99
C GLU A 144 1.66 -18.61 30.25
N GLN A 145 2.56 -17.63 30.12
CA GLN A 145 2.84 -16.69 31.19
C GLN A 145 1.68 -15.68 31.30
N GLN A 146 1.27 -15.39 32.54
CA GLN A 146 0.32 -14.32 32.85
C GLN A 146 0.96 -12.98 32.49
N ILE A 147 0.51 -12.41 31.39
CA ILE A 147 1.05 -11.17 30.83
C ILE A 147 0.17 -9.98 31.24
N VAL A 148 0.83 -8.88 31.59
CA VAL A 148 0.19 -7.60 31.93
C VAL A 148 -0.48 -7.02 30.68
N ALA A 149 -1.70 -6.51 30.78
CA ALA A 149 -2.52 -6.02 29.65
C ALA A 149 -1.85 -4.96 28.73
N ILE A 150 -0.72 -4.40 29.14
CA ILE A 150 0.04 -3.35 28.45
C ILE A 150 1.10 -3.93 27.51
N GLU A 151 1.58 -5.15 27.77
CA GLU A 151 2.65 -5.78 27.00
C GLU A 151 2.09 -6.45 25.73
N LEU A 152 2.69 -6.16 24.57
CA LEU A 152 2.28 -6.73 23.29
C LEU A 152 3.04 -8.02 23.02
N ARG A 153 2.29 -9.08 22.74
CA ARG A 153 2.87 -10.38 22.36
C ARG A 153 3.16 -10.42 20.87
N PRO A 154 4.05 -11.30 20.41
CA PRO A 154 4.26 -11.51 18.97
C PRO A 154 2.97 -11.80 18.19
N VAL A 155 2.04 -12.55 18.77
CA VAL A 155 0.73 -12.81 18.14
C VAL A 155 -0.11 -11.56 17.96
N ASP A 156 -0.03 -10.60 18.90
CA ASP A 156 -0.79 -9.35 18.83
C ASP A 156 -0.26 -8.46 17.68
N TYR A 157 1.06 -8.43 17.45
CA TYR A 157 1.67 -7.78 16.29
C TYR A 157 1.26 -8.43 14.97
N LEU A 158 1.32 -9.76 14.89
CA LEU A 158 0.91 -10.49 13.68
C LEU A 158 -0.56 -10.23 13.35
N GLN A 159 -1.44 -10.24 14.36
CA GLN A 159 -2.86 -9.95 14.15
C GLN A 159 -3.06 -8.53 13.62
N MET A 160 -2.39 -7.53 14.20
CA MET A 160 -2.48 -6.15 13.73
C MET A 160 -1.98 -6.02 12.29
N MET A 161 -0.78 -6.54 11.97
CA MET A 161 -0.21 -6.49 10.63
C MET A 161 -1.09 -7.20 9.60
N SER A 162 -1.70 -8.32 9.96
CA SER A 162 -2.60 -9.06 9.05
C SER A 162 -3.89 -8.29 8.79
N GLN A 163 -4.41 -7.57 9.80
CA GLN A 163 -5.57 -6.72 9.61
C GLN A 163 -5.26 -5.51 8.73
N GLU A 164 -4.14 -4.82 8.97
CA GLU A 164 -3.74 -3.68 8.13
C GLU A 164 -3.51 -4.11 6.67
N LEU A 165 -2.87 -5.26 6.46
CA LEU A 165 -2.68 -5.82 5.12
C LEU A 165 -4.02 -6.09 4.42
N ALA A 166 -4.99 -6.70 5.10
CA ALA A 166 -6.32 -6.93 4.53
C ALA A 166 -7.05 -5.62 4.18
N THR A 167 -6.83 -4.55 4.96
CA THR A 167 -7.32 -3.22 4.63
C THR A 167 -6.66 -2.66 3.37
N PHE A 168 -5.33 -2.74 3.25
CA PHE A 168 -4.63 -2.28 2.04
C PHE A 168 -4.99 -3.11 0.80
N GLU A 169 -5.28 -4.41 0.94
CA GLU A 169 -5.80 -5.24 -0.15
C GLU A 169 -7.17 -4.75 -0.63
N ALA A 170 -8.07 -4.40 0.29
CA ALA A 170 -9.38 -3.84 -0.06
C ALA A 170 -9.24 -2.47 -0.74
N GLU A 171 -8.33 -1.62 -0.26
CA GLU A 171 -8.02 -0.33 -0.88
C GLU A 171 -7.43 -0.50 -2.28
N TYR A 172 -6.51 -1.44 -2.47
CA TYR A 172 -5.97 -1.74 -3.78
C TYR A 172 -7.06 -2.11 -4.78
N GLN A 173 -7.95 -3.02 -4.40
CA GLN A 173 -9.06 -3.45 -5.27
C GLN A 173 -9.98 -2.28 -5.61
N HIS A 174 -10.21 -1.38 -4.66
CA HIS A 174 -10.99 -0.17 -4.88
C HIS A 174 -10.28 0.80 -5.84
N ILE A 175 -8.99 1.07 -5.63
CA ILE A 175 -8.16 1.91 -6.50
C ILE A 175 -8.09 1.34 -7.91
N GLU A 176 -7.80 0.06 -8.05
CA GLU A 176 -7.72 -0.62 -9.35
C GLU A 176 -9.04 -0.52 -10.12
N ALA A 177 -10.17 -0.72 -9.44
CA ALA A 177 -11.49 -0.54 -10.04
C ALA A 177 -11.74 0.90 -10.50
N LEU A 178 -11.31 1.91 -9.73
CA LEU A 178 -11.45 3.31 -10.12
C LEU A 178 -10.57 3.65 -11.33
N LEU A 179 -9.32 3.17 -11.36
CA LEU A 179 -8.39 3.40 -12.46
C LEU A 179 -8.89 2.80 -13.78
N GLN A 180 -9.52 1.62 -13.74
CA GLN A 180 -10.13 0.98 -14.91
C GLN A 180 -11.29 1.78 -15.53
N LEU A 181 -11.90 2.70 -14.78
CA LEU A 181 -12.99 3.56 -15.27
C LEU A 181 -12.47 4.83 -15.99
N ILE A 182 -11.18 5.14 -15.85
CA ILE A 182 -10.58 6.32 -16.46
C ILE A 182 -10.24 6.05 -17.92
N SER A 183 -10.72 6.91 -18.80
CA SER A 183 -10.47 6.89 -20.23
C SER A 183 -10.55 8.30 -20.81
N PHE A 184 -10.17 8.47 -22.07
CA PHE A 184 -10.35 9.75 -22.80
C PHE A 184 -11.81 10.16 -22.96
N GLU A 185 -12.74 9.21 -22.91
CA GLU A 185 -14.18 9.45 -23.02
C GLU A 185 -14.79 9.88 -21.68
N THR A 186 -14.12 9.58 -20.56
CA THR A 186 -14.59 9.91 -19.22
C THR A 186 -14.81 11.42 -19.10
N SER A 187 -15.99 11.82 -18.64
CA SER A 187 -16.34 13.21 -18.46
C SER A 187 -15.60 13.83 -17.28
N THR A 188 -15.48 15.16 -17.28
CA THR A 188 -14.84 15.89 -16.18
C THR A 188 -15.57 15.70 -14.85
N ASP A 189 -16.89 15.51 -14.88
CA ASP A 189 -17.70 15.28 -13.69
C ASP A 189 -17.50 13.86 -13.12
N GLU A 190 -17.40 12.86 -14.01
CA GLU A 190 -17.02 11.50 -13.63
C GLU A 190 -15.61 11.46 -13.03
N LEU A 191 -14.62 12.13 -13.64
CA LEU A 191 -13.26 12.20 -13.08
C LEU A 191 -13.23 12.83 -11.69
N ARG A 192 -13.95 13.93 -11.46
CA ARG A 192 -14.07 14.52 -10.11
C ARG A 192 -14.71 13.55 -9.12
N THR A 193 -15.74 12.83 -9.55
CA THR A 193 -16.42 11.82 -8.71
C THR A 193 -15.47 10.68 -8.36
N LEU A 194 -14.63 10.23 -9.30
CA LEU A 194 -13.59 9.22 -9.06
C LEU A 194 -12.56 9.72 -8.05
N VAL A 195 -12.07 10.96 -8.19
CA VAL A 195 -11.13 11.57 -7.22
C VAL A 195 -11.74 11.66 -5.82
N ILE A 196 -12.99 12.10 -5.71
CA ILE A 196 -13.71 12.13 -4.44
C ILE A 196 -13.80 10.72 -3.86
N SER A 197 -14.24 9.75 -4.65
CA SER A 197 -14.37 8.36 -4.20
C SER A 197 -13.05 7.78 -3.71
N TRP A 198 -11.94 8.05 -4.39
CA TRP A 198 -10.60 7.64 -3.98
C TRP A 198 -10.23 8.28 -2.64
N SER A 199 -10.41 9.60 -2.52
CA SER A 199 -10.02 10.37 -1.32
C SER A 199 -10.79 10.02 -0.04
N THR A 200 -11.95 9.36 -0.17
CA THR A 200 -12.82 9.00 0.95
C THR A 200 -12.85 7.49 1.21
N SER A 201 -11.73 6.78 0.97
CA SER A 201 -11.63 5.34 1.24
C SER A 201 -12.18 4.96 2.63
N PRO A 202 -13.16 4.05 2.71
CA PRO A 202 -13.81 3.69 3.97
C PRO A 202 -13.07 2.60 4.77
N PHE A 203 -11.95 2.08 4.25
CA PHE A 203 -11.40 0.80 4.73
C PHE A 203 -10.44 0.95 5.91
N LEU A 204 -9.76 2.09 6.04
CA LEU A 204 -8.86 2.38 7.14
C LEU A 204 -9.62 2.84 8.38
N ASP A 205 -9.28 2.27 9.54
CA ASP A 205 -9.67 2.77 10.86
C ASP A 205 -8.45 3.44 11.54
N PRO A 206 -8.29 4.77 11.40
CA PRO A 206 -7.20 5.50 12.03
C PRO A 206 -7.20 5.39 13.55
N ALA A 207 -8.36 5.16 14.19
CA ALA A 207 -8.42 5.03 15.63
C ALA A 207 -7.77 3.72 16.07
N GLN A 208 -8.02 2.63 15.36
CA GLN A 208 -7.41 1.34 15.65
C GLN A 208 -5.89 1.37 15.51
N SER A 209 -5.36 1.85 14.39
CA SER A 209 -3.90 1.93 14.18
C SER A 209 -3.22 2.84 15.20
N ARG A 210 -3.84 3.98 15.56
CA ARG A 210 -3.32 4.86 16.62
C ARG A 210 -3.30 4.18 17.99
N ASN A 211 -4.37 3.48 18.35
CA ASN A 211 -4.43 2.76 19.63
C ASN A 211 -3.37 1.67 19.73
N PHE A 212 -3.14 0.92 18.64
CA PHE A 212 -2.10 -0.09 18.61
C PHE A 212 -0.70 0.53 18.68
N LEU A 213 -0.45 1.62 17.96
CA LEU A 213 0.83 2.34 18.01
C LEU A 213 1.15 2.86 19.41
N GLN A 214 0.16 3.38 20.14
CA GLN A 214 0.34 3.80 21.54
C GLN A 214 0.75 2.61 22.43
N ARG A 215 0.08 1.47 22.27
CA ARG A 215 0.45 0.23 23.00
C ARG A 215 1.85 -0.25 22.64
N HIS A 216 2.24 -0.14 21.37
CA HIS A 216 3.59 -0.45 20.90
C HIS A 216 4.63 0.44 21.58
N GLN A 217 4.42 1.75 21.62
CA GLN A 217 5.33 2.69 22.30
C GLN A 217 5.47 2.38 23.79
N LEU A 218 4.36 2.09 24.49
CA LEU A 218 4.39 1.72 25.90
C LEU A 218 5.13 0.39 26.12
N SER A 219 4.88 -0.61 25.27
CA SER A 219 5.56 -1.91 25.34
C SER A 219 7.07 -1.76 25.11
N GLN A 220 7.50 -0.92 24.16
CA GLN A 220 8.94 -0.66 23.94
C GLN A 220 9.60 0.01 25.16
N GLN A 221 8.90 0.89 25.88
CA GLN A 221 9.44 1.53 27.10
C GLN A 221 9.62 0.56 28.27
N ILE A 222 8.81 -0.50 28.33
CA ILE A 222 8.91 -1.53 29.38
C ILE A 222 10.11 -2.46 29.12
N HIS A 223 10.48 -2.67 27.86
CA HIS A 223 11.57 -3.57 27.46
C HIS A 223 12.90 -2.86 27.10
N ALA A 224 12.96 -1.53 27.26
CA ALA A 224 14.16 -0.71 27.06
C ALA A 224 15.06 -0.73 28.31
#